data_AF-A0A535EBX9-F1
#
_entry.id   AF-A0A535EBX9-F1
#
_cell.length_a   1.000
_cell.length_b   1.000
_cell.length_c   1.000
_cell.angle_alpha   90.00
_cell.angle_beta   90.00
_cell.angle_gamma   90.00
#
_symmetry.space_group_name_H-M   'P 1'
#
loop_
_entity.id
_entity.type
_entity.pdbx_description
1 polymer ?
#
loop_
_entity_poly.entity_id
_entity_poly.type
_entity_poly.pdbx_seq_one_letter_code
_entity_poly.pdbx_strand_id
1 'polypeptide(L)' 'MAVARGDEPADLVLAGGHVLSVFTKEWLDVDVAVVDGFVVGLGRYQGRERLDVSGKYVVPGFIDA' A
#
# COMPACT_ATOMS: atom_id res chain seq x y z
N MET A 1 -13.67 7.49 -1.20
CA MET A 1 -14.09 6.48 -0.21
C MET A 1 -13.65 6.94 1.18
N ALA A 2 -14.38 6.60 2.25
CA ALA A 2 -14.05 7.03 3.62
C ALA A 2 -12.62 6.61 4.02
N VAL A 3 -12.23 5.37 3.71
CA VAL A 3 -10.87 4.85 3.94
C VAL A 3 -9.79 5.64 3.21
N ALA A 4 -10.01 6.01 1.94
CA ALA A 4 -9.03 6.79 1.16
C ALA A 4 -8.80 8.20 1.74
N ARG A 5 -9.75 8.73 2.52
CA ARG A 5 -9.57 9.97 3.28
C ARG A 5 -8.95 9.75 4.66
N GLY A 6 -8.85 8.49 5.11
CA GLY A 6 -8.39 8.10 6.44
C GLY A 6 -9.50 8.08 7.50
N ASP A 7 -10.77 8.24 7.12
CA ASP A 7 -11.90 8.29 8.06
C ASP A 7 -12.25 6.90 8.63
N GLU A 8 -11.87 5.84 7.93
CA GLU A 8 -12.10 4.44 8.31
C GLU A 8 -10.82 3.61 8.08
N PRO A 9 -10.59 2.53 8.86
CA PRO A 9 -9.45 1.65 8.65
C PRO A 9 -9.59 0.82 7.38
N ALA A 10 -8.48 0.63 6.67
CA ALA A 10 -8.36 -0.30 5.55
C ALA A 10 -8.44 -1.77 6.01
N ASP A 11 -8.65 -2.72 5.10
CA ASP A 11 -8.60 -4.15 5.45
C ASP A 11 -7.18 -4.56 5.81
N LEU A 12 -6.22 -4.18 4.96
CA LEU A 12 -4.80 -4.44 5.12
C LEU A 12 -3.99 -3.17 4.89
N VAL A 13 -2.99 -2.95 5.74
CA VAL A 13 -1.93 -1.96 5.51
C VAL A 13 -0.58 -2.65 5.47
N LEU A 14 0.12 -2.52 4.34
CA LEU A 14 1.55 -2.88 4.23
C LEU A 14 2.37 -1.70 4.73
N ALA A 15 3.02 -1.84 5.88
CA ALA A 15 3.67 -0.74 6.59
C ALA A 15 5.17 -0.66 6.33
N GLY A 16 5.67 0.55 6.05
CA GLY A 16 7.11 0.84 5.99
C GLY A 16 7.84 0.29 4.77
N GLY A 17 7.14 -0.05 3.69
CA GLY A 17 7.73 -0.64 2.48
C GLY A 17 8.39 0.39 1.56
N HIS A 18 9.35 -0.09 0.75
CA HIS A 18 9.84 0.63 -0.42
C HIS A 18 8.94 0.29 -1.62
N VAL A 19 7.98 1.16 -1.93
CA VAL A 19 6.97 0.93 -2.97
C VAL A 19 7.46 1.45 -4.31
N LEU A 20 7.46 0.60 -5.35
CA LEU A 20 7.82 1.00 -6.70
C LEU A 20 6.66 1.77 -7.35
N SER A 21 6.88 3.06 -7.62
CA SER A 21 6.05 3.80 -8.58
C SER A 21 6.45 3.40 -9.99
N VAL A 22 5.69 2.51 -10.62
CA VAL A 22 5.97 2.09 -12.01
C VAL A 22 5.71 3.20 -13.03
N PHE A 23 5.00 4.26 -12.64
CA PHE A 23 4.77 5.44 -13.47
C PHE A 23 6.00 6.37 -13.49
N THR A 24 6.51 6.74 -12.30
CA THR A 24 7.67 7.66 -12.19
C THR A 24 9.02 6.94 -12.18
N LYS A 25 9.03 5.62 -11.98
CA LYS A 25 10.23 4.76 -11.82
C LYS A 25 11.04 5.07 -10.55
N GLU A 26 10.36 5.54 -9.52
CA GLU A 26 10.95 5.90 -8.23
C GLU A 26 10.51 4.95 -7.12
N TRP A 27 11.35 4.84 -6.09
CA TRP A 27 11.01 4.17 -4.84
C TRP A 27 10.41 5.17 -3.87
N LEU A 28 9.26 4.82 -3.30
CA LEU A 28 8.54 5.62 -2.32
C LEU A 28 8.55 4.91 -0.96
N ASP A 29 8.97 5.61 0.09
CA ASP A 29 8.95 5.12 1.47
C ASP A 29 7.59 5.43 2.11
N VAL A 30 6.59 4.58 1.84
CA VAL A 30 5.19 4.81 2.19
C VAL A 30 4.47 3.51 2.54
N ASP A 31 3.38 3.59 3.33
CA ASP A 31 2.50 2.44 3.50
C ASP A 31 1.56 2.29 2.28
N VAL A 32 1.05 1.07 2.08
CA VAL A 32 0.03 0.76 1.07
C VAL A 32 -1.24 0.32 1.77
N ALA A 33 -2.37 0.96 1.48
CA ALA A 33 -3.68 0.58 2.02
C ALA A 33 -4.50 -0.22 0.99
N VAL A 34 -5.08 -1.33 1.42
CA VAL A 34 -5.91 -2.23 0.60
C VAL A 34 -7.30 -2.39 1.20
N VAL A 35 -8.33 -2.29 0.37
CA VAL A 35 -9.74 -2.53 0.74
C VAL A 35 -10.40 -3.36 -0.36
N ASP A 36 -11.08 -4.45 0.01
CA ASP A 36 -11.79 -5.34 -0.92
C ASP A 36 -10.94 -5.78 -2.13
N GLY A 37 -9.64 -5.98 -1.90
CA GLY A 37 -8.67 -6.37 -2.95
C GLY A 37 -8.15 -5.22 -3.82
N PHE A 38 -8.57 -3.97 -3.57
CA PHE A 38 -8.11 -2.79 -4.29
C PHE A 38 -7.12 -1.97 -3.46
N VAL A 39 -6.06 -1.48 -4.09
CA VAL A 39 -5.19 -0.46 -3.50
C VAL A 39 -5.95 0.87 -3.47
N VAL A 40 -6.26 1.37 -2.28
CA VAL A 40 -7.05 2.60 -2.09
C VAL A 40 -6.21 3.83 -1.80
N GLY A 41 -4.92 3.66 -1.49
CA GLY A 41 -4.02 4.78 -1.24
C GLY A 41 -2.61 4.37 -0.87
N LEU A 42 -1.69 5.33 -1.04
CA LEU A 42 -0.32 5.30 -0.55
C LEU A 42 -0.14 6.42 0.48
N GLY A 43 0.57 6.16 1.58
CA GLY A 43 0.74 7.12 2.67
C GLY A 43 0.48 6.50 4.02
N ARG A 44 0.11 7.29 5.03
CA ARG A 44 -0.16 6.76 6.38
C ARG A 44 -1.63 6.37 6.52
N TYR A 45 -1.88 5.10 6.81
CA TYR A 45 -3.22 4.56 7.01
C TYR A 45 -3.31 3.70 8.27
N GLN A 46 -4.52 3.63 8.84
CA GLN A 46 -4.88 2.58 9.79
C GLN A 46 -5.44 1.39 9.02
N GLY A 47 -5.16 0.17 9.49
CA GLY A 47 -5.64 -1.07 8.89
C GLY A 47 -6.16 -2.01 9.97
N ARG A 48 -7.15 -2.83 9.64
CA ARG A 48 -7.65 -3.93 10.49
C ARG A 48 -6.55 -4.98 10.67
N GLU A 49 -5.83 -5.26 9.58
CA GLU A 49 -4.56 -5.97 9.59
C GLU A 49 -3.41 -5.03 9.18
N ARG A 50 -2.26 -5.17 9.84
CA ARG A 50 -1.04 -4.42 9.50
C ARG A 50 0.12 -5.39 9.36
N LEU A 51 0.70 -5.43 8.17
CA LEU A 51 1.87 -6.25 7.87
C LEU A 51 3.11 -5.35 7.81
N ASP A 52 4.07 -5.59 8.69
CA ASP A 52 5.36 -4.89 8.65
C ASP A 52 6.21 -5.41 7.49
N VAL A 53 6.49 -4.52 6.54
CA VAL A 53 7.32 -4.78 5.37
C VAL A 53 8.54 -3.84 5.35
N SER A 54 8.97 -3.36 6.52
CA SER A 54 10.14 -2.49 6.67
C SER A 54 11.39 -3.12 6.04
N GLY A 55 12.08 -2.33 5.22
CA GLY A 55 13.28 -2.76 4.47
C GLY A 55 12.98 -3.77 3.36
N LYS A 56 11.70 -4.04 3.05
CA LYS A 56 11.28 -4.85 1.91
C LYS A 56 10.83 -3.96 0.75
N TYR A 57 10.83 -4.55 -0.44
CA TYR A 57 10.38 -3.90 -1.66
C TYR A 57 8.98 -4.38 -2.04
N VAL A 58 8.10 -3.44 -2.34
CA VAL A 58 6.72 -3.70 -2.77
C VAL A 58 6.60 -3.31 -4.24
N VAL A 59 6.22 -4.29 -5.06
CA VAL A 59 6.05 -4.12 -6.51
C VAL A 59 4.67 -4.60 -6.94
N PRO A 60 4.14 -4.12 -8.07
CA PRO A 60 2.98 -4.74 -8.68
C PRO A 60 3.22 -6.23 -8.95
N GLY A 61 2.15 -7.04 -8.87
CA GLY A 61 2.22 -8.44 -9.27
C GLY A 61 2.69 -8.56 -10.73
N PHE A 62 3.53 -9.56 -10.99
CA PHE A 62 3.97 -9.84 -12.36
C PHE A 62 2.82 -10.39 -13.20
N ILE A 63 2.85 -10.07 -14.49
CA ILE A 63 1.89 -10.53 -15.49
C ILE A 63 2.67 -11.38 -16.49
N ASP A 64 2.18 -12.60 -16.75
CA ASP A 64 2.65 -13.48 -17.81
C ASP A 64 1.65 -13.42 -18.98
N ALA A 65 2.15 -13.29 -20.20
CA ALA A 65 1.39 -12.86 -21.38
C ALA A 65 1.14 -13.99 -22.39
#